data_AF-A0A537ID31-F1
#
_entry.id   AF-A0A537ID31-F1
#
_cell.length_a   1.000
_cell.length_b   1.000
_cell.length_c   1.000
_cell.angle_alpha   90.00
_cell.angle_beta   90.00
_cell.angle_gamma   90.00
#
_symmetry.space_group_name_H-M   'P 1'
#
loop_
_entity.id
_entity.type
_entity.pdbx_description
1 polymer ?
#
loop_
_entity_poly.entity_id
_entity_poly.type
_entity_poly.pdbx_seq_one_letter_code
_entity_poly.pdbx_strand_id
1 'polypeptide(L)'
;MAKIWLLCISSFIIVTIYSQQASISIPDISPDAVGQSLWRRKETVSENSRTLLTLMRQIDSISRTAGIARHFASIYTNSMSNIKVQLAAMDSGAQAFVTKFEISFISYFLEACIEYNKGTLSPESVWYFYFSNPKAEPWQLTLIGVNAHINGDIWKGLVKNFSAKEIQYYKKNLLSFQRSIAKAFQPFFDELMEESSYLRFIDGFTKGTSRRYGEWLIYNWRLRQINLAMLYFEDKEKFEKRFEVINRKKHRIDQVIIRKRNWAVQSHDGA
;
A
#
# COMPACT_ATOMS: atom_id res chain seq x y z
N MET A 1 2.98 20.60 18.14
CA MET A 1 2.96 19.40 17.26
C MET A 1 1.96 19.44 16.12
N ALA A 2 0.92 20.28 16.14
CA ALA A 2 0.14 20.58 14.93
C ALA A 2 1.05 20.94 13.74
N LYS A 3 2.14 21.68 14.00
CA LYS A 3 3.20 22.01 13.03
C LYS A 3 3.87 20.80 12.34
N ILE A 4 3.93 19.61 12.93
CA ILE A 4 4.67 18.46 12.34
C ILE A 4 3.79 17.71 11.33
N TRP A 5 2.50 17.54 11.62
CA TRP A 5 1.53 17.10 10.62
C TRP A 5 1.32 18.17 9.54
N LEU A 6 1.27 19.47 9.90
CA LEU A 6 1.28 20.58 8.94
C LEU A 6 2.57 20.66 8.09
N LEU A 7 3.72 20.20 8.58
CA LEU A 7 4.97 20.11 7.80
C LEU A 7 4.97 18.93 6.83
N CYS A 8 4.39 17.79 7.23
CA CYS A 8 4.12 16.67 6.30
C CYS A 8 3.08 17.04 5.23
N ILE A 9 2.10 17.91 5.57
CA ILE A 9 1.06 18.45 4.68
C ILE A 9 1.63 19.52 3.72
N SER A 10 2.37 20.51 4.21
CA SER A 10 2.92 21.62 3.39
C SER A 10 4.00 21.16 2.41
N SER A 11 4.84 20.19 2.79
CA SER A 11 5.84 19.57 1.90
C SER A 11 5.22 18.71 0.78
N PHE A 12 3.90 18.47 0.85
CA PHE A 12 3.14 17.68 -0.12
C PHE A 12 2.41 18.57 -1.13
N ILE A 13 1.87 19.71 -0.68
CA ILE A 13 1.13 20.67 -1.53
C ILE A 13 2.02 21.30 -2.60
N ILE A 14 3.28 21.63 -2.28
CA ILE A 14 4.22 22.29 -3.20
C ILE A 14 4.60 21.39 -4.39
N VAL A 15 4.57 20.06 -4.22
CA VAL A 15 4.99 19.10 -5.26
C VAL A 15 3.84 18.74 -6.22
N THR A 16 2.59 18.88 -5.81
CA THR A 16 1.41 18.58 -6.63
C THR A 16 1.18 19.63 -7.72
N ILE A 17 1.58 20.89 -7.47
CA ILE A 17 1.42 22.02 -8.40
C ILE A 17 2.37 21.90 -9.62
N TYR A 18 3.50 21.22 -9.50
CA TYR A 18 4.50 21.09 -10.59
C TYR A 18 4.30 19.87 -11.52
N SER A 19 3.28 19.04 -11.33
CA SER A 19 3.12 17.77 -12.06
C SER A 19 2.01 17.78 -13.13
N GLN A 20 1.33 18.90 -13.35
CA GLN A 20 0.28 19.04 -14.37
C GLN A 20 0.77 19.88 -15.56
N GLN A 21 1.58 19.30 -16.43
CA GLN A 21 1.73 19.74 -17.83
C GLN A 21 2.54 18.69 -18.60
N ALA A 22 1.85 17.69 -19.13
CA ALA A 22 2.33 16.86 -20.23
C ALA A 22 1.11 16.23 -20.91
N SER A 23 0.61 16.92 -21.93
CA SER A 23 -0.35 16.36 -22.89
C SER A 23 0.41 15.45 -23.84
N ILE A 24 0.19 14.14 -23.74
CA ILE A 24 0.73 13.14 -24.66
C ILE A 24 -0.42 12.63 -25.53
N SER A 25 -0.27 12.76 -26.84
CA SER A 25 -1.15 12.21 -27.87
C SER A 25 -1.03 10.68 -27.90
N ILE A 26 -2.17 10.00 -27.84
CA ILE A 26 -2.28 8.53 -27.87
C ILE A 26 -2.44 8.09 -29.34
N PRO A 27 -1.63 7.17 -29.86
CA PRO A 27 -1.86 6.58 -31.17
C PRO A 27 -2.96 5.50 -31.09
N ASP A 28 -3.78 5.46 -32.14
CA ASP A 28 -4.90 4.55 -32.33
C ASP A 28 -4.40 3.09 -32.49
N ILE A 29 -5.00 2.14 -31.76
CA ILE A 29 -4.60 0.73 -31.80
C ILE A 29 -5.73 -0.11 -32.39
N SER A 30 -5.39 -0.88 -33.42
CA SER A 30 -6.31 -1.75 -34.17
C SER A 30 -6.81 -2.95 -33.34
N PRO A 31 -8.10 -3.33 -33.45
CA PRO A 31 -8.72 -4.44 -32.70
C PRO A 31 -8.31 -5.86 -33.13
N ASP A 32 -7.62 -6.03 -34.26
CA ASP A 32 -7.59 -7.32 -34.97
C ASP A 32 -6.51 -8.31 -34.49
N ALA A 33 -5.61 -7.90 -33.59
CA ALA A 33 -4.58 -8.79 -33.02
C ALA A 33 -5.09 -9.76 -31.92
N VAL A 34 -6.39 -9.75 -31.62
CA VAL A 34 -6.97 -10.32 -30.38
C VAL A 34 -7.37 -11.81 -30.50
N GLY A 35 -7.61 -12.33 -31.71
CA GLY A 35 -8.30 -13.62 -31.94
C GLY A 35 -7.56 -14.88 -31.49
N GLN A 36 -6.26 -15.03 -31.77
CA GLN A 36 -5.50 -16.25 -31.40
C GLN A 36 -5.08 -16.27 -29.92
N SER A 37 -5.25 -15.17 -29.19
CA SER A 37 -4.87 -15.05 -27.77
C SER A 37 -5.87 -15.67 -26.79
N LEU A 38 -7.11 -15.94 -27.23
CA LEU A 38 -8.25 -16.19 -26.33
C LEU A 38 -8.17 -17.49 -25.51
N TRP A 39 -7.64 -18.58 -26.07
CA TRP A 39 -7.54 -19.87 -25.35
C TRP A 39 -6.37 -19.87 -24.34
N ARG A 40 -5.19 -19.38 -24.75
CA ARG A 40 -4.03 -19.18 -23.85
C ARG A 40 -4.34 -18.15 -22.75
N ARG A 41 -5.20 -17.16 -23.03
CA ARG A 41 -5.69 -16.17 -22.07
C ARG A 41 -6.68 -16.76 -21.05
N LYS A 42 -7.56 -17.67 -21.44
CA LYS A 42 -8.49 -18.33 -20.50
C LYS A 42 -7.76 -19.23 -19.49
N GLU A 43 -6.76 -19.98 -19.94
CA GLU A 43 -6.01 -20.90 -19.08
C GLU A 43 -5.12 -20.15 -18.07
N THR A 44 -4.45 -19.08 -18.52
CA THR A 44 -3.63 -18.22 -17.63
C THR A 44 -4.46 -17.46 -16.59
N VAL A 45 -5.69 -17.07 -16.90
CA VAL A 45 -6.61 -16.44 -15.93
C VAL A 45 -7.03 -17.44 -14.84
N SER A 46 -7.29 -18.69 -15.22
CA SER A 46 -7.63 -19.76 -14.26
C SER A 46 -6.48 -20.04 -13.30
N GLU A 47 -5.24 -20.12 -13.81
CA GLU A 47 -4.06 -20.43 -12.99
C GLU A 47 -3.69 -19.28 -12.05
N ASN A 48 -3.73 -18.04 -12.53
CA ASN A 48 -3.52 -16.87 -11.68
C ASN A 48 -4.58 -16.79 -10.57
N SER A 49 -5.83 -17.12 -10.88
CA SER A 49 -6.90 -17.15 -9.87
C SER A 49 -6.63 -18.18 -8.78
N ARG A 50 -6.18 -19.39 -9.15
CA ARG A 50 -5.77 -20.43 -8.17
C ARG A 50 -4.58 -19.99 -7.34
N THR A 51 -3.56 -19.41 -7.97
CA THR A 51 -2.37 -18.89 -7.29
C THR A 51 -2.76 -17.82 -6.27
N LEU A 52 -3.57 -16.84 -6.67
CA LEU A 52 -4.06 -15.79 -5.75
C LEU A 52 -4.83 -16.39 -4.57
N LEU A 53 -5.69 -17.39 -4.80
CA LEU A 53 -6.41 -18.07 -3.72
C LEU A 53 -5.47 -18.76 -2.75
N THR A 54 -4.42 -19.44 -3.24
CA THR A 54 -3.41 -20.09 -2.41
C THR A 54 -2.66 -19.06 -1.56
N LEU A 55 -2.19 -17.97 -2.15
CA LEU A 55 -1.50 -16.91 -1.42
C LEU A 55 -2.41 -16.26 -0.37
N MET A 56 -3.68 -16.04 -0.70
CA MET A 56 -4.65 -15.51 0.26
C MET A 56 -4.92 -16.46 1.43
N ARG A 57 -4.92 -17.77 1.22
CA ARG A 57 -5.01 -18.75 2.32
C ARG A 57 -3.78 -18.70 3.23
N GLN A 58 -2.60 -18.47 2.65
CA GLN A 58 -1.38 -18.28 3.45
C GLN A 58 -1.46 -17.01 4.30
N ILE A 59 -1.92 -15.89 3.74
CA ILE A 59 -2.12 -14.63 4.49
C ILE A 59 -3.15 -14.81 5.60
N ASP A 60 -4.29 -15.45 5.31
CA ASP A 60 -5.31 -15.77 6.32
C ASP A 60 -4.75 -16.66 7.44
N SER A 61 -3.94 -17.66 7.10
CA SER A 61 -3.23 -18.46 8.11
C SER A 61 -2.30 -17.62 8.98
N ILE A 62 -1.47 -16.75 8.39
CA ILE A 62 -0.55 -15.84 9.12
C ILE A 62 -1.35 -14.91 10.05
N SER A 63 -2.49 -14.40 9.61
CA SER A 63 -3.35 -13.49 10.38
C SER A 63 -3.85 -14.10 11.70
N ARG A 64 -3.89 -15.44 11.80
CA ARG A 64 -4.34 -16.19 12.98
C ARG A 64 -3.20 -16.64 13.89
N THR A 65 -1.95 -16.34 13.54
CA THR A 65 -0.79 -16.68 14.36
C THR A 65 -0.59 -15.67 15.49
N ALA A 66 0.30 -16.00 16.44
CA ALA A 66 0.74 -15.06 17.48
C ALA A 66 1.92 -14.17 17.05
N GLY A 67 2.44 -14.33 15.83
CA GLY A 67 3.65 -13.64 15.37
C GLY A 67 3.41 -12.20 14.92
N ILE A 68 4.48 -11.40 14.86
CA ILE A 68 4.44 -10.00 14.43
C ILE A 68 3.78 -9.82 13.05
N ALA A 69 3.94 -10.77 12.13
CA ALA A 69 3.35 -10.74 10.79
C ALA A 69 1.82 -10.71 10.79
N ARG A 70 1.16 -11.15 11.87
CA ARG A 70 -0.31 -11.22 11.97
C ARG A 70 -0.98 -9.86 11.78
N HIS A 71 -0.33 -8.78 12.24
CA HIS A 71 -0.92 -7.43 12.27
C HIS A 71 -1.17 -6.92 10.85
N PHE A 72 -0.16 -6.96 9.99
CA PHE A 72 -0.33 -6.63 8.59
C PHE A 72 -1.20 -7.66 7.84
N ALA A 73 -1.02 -8.96 8.11
CA ALA A 73 -1.80 -10.01 7.44
C ALA A 73 -3.31 -9.86 7.69
N SER A 74 -3.72 -9.46 8.90
CA SER A 74 -5.13 -9.24 9.25
C SER A 74 -5.76 -8.12 8.40
N ILE A 75 -5.13 -6.94 8.34
CA ILE A 75 -5.65 -5.84 7.51
C ILE A 75 -5.64 -6.17 6.02
N TYR A 76 -4.64 -6.96 5.58
CA TYR A 76 -4.55 -7.41 4.19
C TYR A 76 -5.68 -8.37 3.82
N THR A 77 -5.97 -9.36 4.66
CA THR A 77 -7.10 -10.29 4.48
C THR A 77 -8.42 -9.54 4.35
N ASN A 78 -8.67 -8.56 5.22
CA ASN A 78 -9.88 -7.74 5.18
C ASN A 78 -9.96 -6.92 3.89
N SER A 79 -8.84 -6.33 3.47
CA SER A 79 -8.75 -5.56 2.22
C SER A 79 -9.03 -6.43 1.00
N MET A 80 -8.48 -7.63 0.96
CA MET A 80 -8.65 -8.55 -0.16
C MET A 80 -10.06 -9.11 -0.29
N SER A 81 -10.77 -9.31 0.82
CA SER A 81 -12.19 -9.69 0.78
C SER A 81 -13.02 -8.63 0.06
N ASN A 82 -12.78 -7.35 0.33
CA ASN A 82 -13.45 -6.25 -0.37
C ASN A 82 -13.01 -6.14 -1.84
N ILE A 83 -11.72 -6.31 -2.12
CA ILE A 83 -11.16 -6.28 -3.48
C ILE A 83 -11.76 -7.40 -4.34
N LYS A 84 -11.93 -8.62 -3.80
CA LYS A 84 -12.54 -9.75 -4.51
C LYS A 84 -13.95 -9.46 -5.03
N VAL A 85 -14.78 -8.83 -4.19
CA VAL A 85 -16.15 -8.45 -4.58
C VAL A 85 -16.12 -7.48 -5.76
N GLN A 86 -15.24 -6.48 -5.70
CA GLN A 86 -15.09 -5.50 -6.77
C GLN A 86 -14.48 -6.12 -8.03
N LEU A 87 -13.52 -7.05 -7.90
CA LEU A 87 -12.90 -7.76 -9.01
C LEU A 87 -13.89 -8.59 -9.82
N ALA A 88 -14.87 -9.20 -9.17
CA ALA A 88 -15.91 -10.00 -9.84
C ALA A 88 -16.80 -9.16 -10.77
N ALA A 89 -16.87 -7.84 -10.56
CA ALA A 89 -17.67 -6.91 -11.37
C ALA A 89 -16.86 -6.24 -12.49
N MET A 90 -15.56 -6.52 -12.63
CA MET A 90 -14.71 -5.93 -13.66
C MET A 90 -14.75 -6.73 -14.97
N ASP A 91 -14.36 -6.09 -16.07
CA ASP A 91 -14.10 -6.80 -17.32
C ASP A 91 -12.91 -7.77 -17.17
N SER A 92 -12.88 -8.79 -18.04
CA SER A 92 -11.86 -9.86 -17.95
C SER A 92 -10.42 -9.36 -18.08
N GLY A 93 -10.18 -8.26 -18.81
CA GLY A 93 -8.86 -7.66 -18.97
C GLY A 93 -8.37 -7.02 -17.67
N ALA A 94 -9.21 -6.16 -17.08
CA ALA A 94 -8.91 -5.53 -15.81
C ALA A 94 -8.80 -6.56 -14.67
N GLN A 95 -9.67 -7.58 -14.65
CA GLN A 95 -9.59 -8.66 -13.68
C GLN A 95 -8.25 -9.41 -13.77
N ALA A 96 -7.82 -9.79 -14.98
CA ALA A 96 -6.55 -10.47 -15.19
C ALA A 96 -5.36 -9.59 -14.78
N PHE A 97 -5.37 -8.31 -15.15
CA PHE A 97 -4.35 -7.34 -14.78
C PHE A 97 -4.22 -7.22 -13.25
N VAL A 98 -5.33 -6.95 -12.55
CA VAL A 98 -5.30 -6.76 -11.11
C VAL A 98 -4.95 -8.06 -10.39
N THR A 99 -5.45 -9.21 -10.84
CA THR A 99 -5.10 -10.51 -10.25
C THR A 99 -3.59 -10.76 -10.31
N LYS A 100 -2.96 -10.51 -11.46
CA LYS A 100 -1.50 -10.67 -11.62
C LYS A 100 -0.73 -9.66 -10.76
N PHE A 101 -1.23 -8.43 -10.64
CA PHE A 101 -0.65 -7.42 -9.76
C PHE A 101 -0.71 -7.90 -8.30
N GLU A 102 -1.87 -8.32 -7.81
CA GLU A 102 -2.09 -8.76 -6.43
C GLU A 102 -1.25 -9.98 -6.07
N ILE A 103 -1.07 -10.94 -6.99
CA ILE A 103 -0.16 -12.09 -6.78
C ILE A 103 1.25 -11.57 -6.46
N SER A 104 1.80 -10.72 -7.32
CA SER A 104 3.15 -10.19 -7.10
C SER A 104 3.23 -9.29 -5.88
N PHE A 105 2.18 -8.55 -5.58
CA PHE A 105 2.14 -7.64 -4.46
C PHE A 105 2.19 -8.44 -3.15
N ILE A 106 1.29 -9.41 -2.97
CA ILE A 106 1.28 -10.33 -1.81
C ILE A 106 2.60 -11.05 -1.63
N SER A 107 3.21 -11.53 -2.73
CA SER A 107 4.48 -12.26 -2.67
C SER A 107 5.59 -11.49 -1.95
N TYR A 108 5.69 -10.16 -2.10
CA TYR A 108 6.73 -9.39 -1.40
C TYR A 108 6.62 -9.48 0.13
N PHE A 109 5.40 -9.45 0.66
CA PHE A 109 5.20 -9.60 2.11
C PHE A 109 5.48 -11.04 2.58
N LEU A 110 5.02 -12.04 1.82
CA LEU A 110 5.25 -13.45 2.17
C LEU A 110 6.73 -13.82 2.10
N GLU A 111 7.45 -13.36 1.08
CA GLU A 111 8.90 -13.49 0.96
C GLU A 111 9.60 -12.86 2.18
N ALA A 112 9.24 -11.63 2.54
CA ALA A 112 9.79 -10.98 3.73
C ALA A 112 9.50 -11.74 5.04
N CYS A 113 8.31 -12.36 5.17
CA CYS A 113 7.99 -13.22 6.31
C CYS A 113 8.91 -14.46 6.37
N ILE A 114 9.11 -15.12 5.23
CA ILE A 114 9.98 -16.30 5.12
C ILE A 114 11.42 -15.94 5.45
N GLU A 115 11.93 -14.85 4.87
CA GLU A 115 13.28 -14.35 5.12
C GLU A 115 13.49 -13.96 6.59
N TYR A 116 12.51 -13.29 7.20
CA TYR A 116 12.57 -12.95 8.62
C TYR A 116 12.66 -14.21 9.50
N ASN A 117 11.79 -15.19 9.26
CA ASN A 117 11.77 -16.43 10.03
C ASN A 117 13.05 -17.26 9.87
N LYS A 118 13.74 -17.12 8.73
CA LYS A 118 15.04 -17.77 8.47
C LYS A 118 16.24 -16.93 8.98
N GLY A 119 16.02 -15.71 9.47
CA GLY A 119 17.09 -14.80 9.86
C GLY A 119 17.88 -14.23 8.67
N THR A 120 17.31 -14.25 7.46
CA THR A 120 17.96 -13.82 6.21
C THR A 120 17.37 -12.53 5.62
N LEU A 121 16.45 -11.86 6.33
CA LEU A 121 15.86 -10.60 5.85
C LEU A 121 16.93 -9.50 5.79
N SER A 122 17.17 -8.98 4.59
CA SER A 122 18.16 -7.93 4.35
C SER A 122 17.78 -6.61 5.05
N PRO A 123 18.75 -5.86 5.62
CA PRO A 123 18.53 -4.52 6.17
C PRO A 123 17.96 -3.51 5.17
N GLU A 124 18.22 -3.71 3.88
CA GLU A 124 17.72 -2.88 2.77
C GLU A 124 16.28 -3.22 2.38
N SER A 125 15.71 -4.32 2.90
CA SER A 125 14.32 -4.68 2.65
C SER A 125 13.38 -3.59 3.17
N VAL A 126 12.35 -3.26 2.37
CA VAL A 126 11.34 -2.27 2.77
C VAL A 126 10.55 -2.71 4.02
N TRP A 127 10.56 -4.02 4.30
CA TRP A 127 9.95 -4.69 5.43
C TRP A 127 10.85 -4.81 6.66
N TYR A 128 12.16 -4.53 6.53
CA TYR A 128 13.10 -4.69 7.63
C TYR A 128 12.69 -3.90 8.88
N PHE A 129 12.24 -2.65 8.70
CA PHE A 129 11.79 -1.82 9.80
C PHE A 129 10.55 -2.39 10.51
N TYR A 130 9.63 -3.02 9.78
CA TYR A 130 8.45 -3.69 10.38
C TYR A 130 8.90 -4.80 11.33
N PHE A 131 9.74 -5.72 10.83
CA PHE A 131 10.17 -6.88 11.56
C PHE A 131 11.18 -6.58 12.69
N SER A 132 11.91 -5.46 12.59
CA SER A 132 12.88 -5.03 13.61
C SER A 132 12.24 -4.36 14.83
N ASN A 133 10.92 -4.19 14.87
CA ASN A 133 10.20 -3.52 15.96
C ASN A 133 9.14 -4.42 16.61
N PRO A 134 9.48 -5.61 17.14
CA PRO A 134 8.50 -6.56 17.69
C PRO A 134 7.78 -6.08 18.95
N LYS A 135 8.28 -5.02 19.61
CA LYS A 135 7.70 -4.42 20.83
C LYS A 135 6.79 -3.21 20.55
N ALA A 136 6.49 -2.96 19.27
CA ALA A 136 5.56 -1.92 18.86
C ALA A 136 4.12 -2.35 19.14
N GLU A 137 3.24 -1.39 19.38
CA GLU A 137 1.82 -1.64 19.58
C GLU A 137 1.18 -2.22 18.30
N PRO A 138 0.12 -3.03 18.42
CA PRO A 138 -0.57 -3.62 17.27
C PRO A 138 -0.88 -2.63 16.14
N TRP A 139 -1.39 -1.44 16.48
CA TRP A 139 -1.70 -0.41 15.49
C TRP A 139 -0.46 0.20 14.83
N GLN A 140 0.66 0.30 15.56
CA GLN A 140 1.93 0.78 15.01
C GLN A 140 2.44 -0.20 13.95
N LEU A 141 2.41 -1.50 14.26
CA LEU A 141 2.79 -2.55 13.32
C LEU A 141 1.93 -2.50 12.07
N THR A 142 0.60 -2.44 12.21
CA THR A 142 -0.32 -2.32 11.06
C THR A 142 0.05 -1.12 10.17
N LEU A 143 0.24 0.08 10.74
CA LEU A 143 0.58 1.27 9.96
C LEU A 143 1.95 1.18 9.27
N ILE A 144 2.96 0.61 9.95
CA ILE A 144 4.29 0.39 9.35
C ILE A 144 4.19 -0.59 8.19
N GLY A 145 3.45 -1.69 8.36
CA GLY A 145 3.25 -2.69 7.31
C GLY A 145 2.55 -2.10 6.09
N VAL A 146 1.51 -1.31 6.30
CA VAL A 146 0.81 -0.57 5.23
C VAL A 146 1.74 0.41 4.53
N ASN A 147 2.58 1.14 5.27
CA ASN A 147 3.54 2.07 4.69
C ASN A 147 4.63 1.33 3.88
N ALA A 148 5.15 0.21 4.39
CA ALA A 148 6.08 -0.66 3.68
C ALA A 148 5.48 -1.17 2.36
N HIS A 149 4.25 -1.68 2.41
CA HIS A 149 3.62 -2.27 1.26
C HIS A 149 3.23 -1.22 0.21
N ILE A 150 2.55 -0.15 0.61
CA ILE A 150 2.11 0.88 -0.33
C ILE A 150 3.32 1.64 -0.87
N ASN A 151 4.19 2.17 -0.01
CA ASN A 151 5.28 3.04 -0.46
C ASN A 151 6.55 2.30 -0.90
N GLY A 152 6.67 1.01 -0.63
CA GLY A 152 7.84 0.19 -0.98
C GLY A 152 7.61 -0.81 -2.11
N ASP A 153 6.44 -1.45 -2.19
CA ASP A 153 6.23 -2.63 -3.06
C ASP A 153 5.37 -2.36 -4.29
N ILE A 154 4.44 -1.38 -4.27
CA ILE A 154 3.49 -1.18 -5.39
C ILE A 154 4.22 -1.02 -6.72
N TRP A 155 5.19 -0.10 -6.80
CA TRP A 155 5.89 0.15 -8.06
C TRP A 155 6.65 -1.09 -8.53
N LYS A 156 7.25 -1.86 -7.60
CA LYS A 156 7.97 -3.11 -7.92
C LYS A 156 7.03 -4.14 -8.51
N GLY A 157 5.85 -4.31 -7.92
CA GLY A 157 4.81 -5.22 -8.41
C GLY A 157 4.32 -4.85 -9.80
N LEU A 158 4.23 -3.55 -10.09
CA LEU A 158 3.84 -3.05 -11.41
C LEU A 158 4.91 -3.33 -12.47
N VAL A 159 6.15 -2.89 -12.24
CA VAL A 159 7.22 -3.00 -13.25
C VAL A 159 7.67 -4.45 -13.49
N LYS A 160 7.49 -5.35 -12.50
CA LYS A 160 7.82 -6.77 -12.64
C LYS A 160 6.88 -7.51 -13.61
N ASN A 161 5.64 -7.06 -13.74
CA ASN A 161 4.58 -7.85 -14.39
C ASN A 161 4.00 -7.23 -15.64
N PHE A 162 4.18 -5.93 -15.84
CA PHE A 162 3.47 -5.15 -16.86
C PHE A 162 4.39 -4.18 -17.57
N SER A 163 4.07 -3.92 -18.84
CA SER A 163 4.64 -2.81 -19.59
C SER A 163 4.07 -1.47 -19.14
N ALA A 164 4.77 -0.37 -19.46
CA ALA A 164 4.28 0.99 -19.23
C ALA A 164 2.89 1.24 -19.85
N LYS A 165 2.64 0.70 -21.06
CA LYS A 165 1.35 0.83 -21.76
C LYS A 165 0.21 0.16 -20.97
N GLU A 166 0.44 -1.04 -20.46
CA GLU A 166 -0.56 -1.75 -19.64
C GLU A 166 -0.83 -1.03 -18.32
N ILE A 167 0.22 -0.55 -17.64
CA ILE A 167 0.08 0.23 -16.40
C ILE A 167 -0.74 1.50 -16.65
N GLN A 168 -0.44 2.23 -17.72
CA GLN A 168 -1.16 3.44 -18.08
C GLN A 168 -2.62 3.15 -18.42
N TYR A 169 -2.89 2.08 -19.17
CA TYR A 169 -4.24 1.67 -19.54
C TYR A 169 -5.10 1.29 -18.31
N TYR A 170 -4.58 0.45 -17.42
CA TYR A 170 -5.32 -0.04 -16.23
C TYR A 170 -5.14 0.82 -14.97
N LYS A 171 -4.46 1.97 -15.06
CA LYS A 171 -4.23 2.90 -13.93
C LYS A 171 -5.52 3.25 -13.17
N LYS A 172 -6.60 3.52 -13.90
CA LYS A 172 -7.90 3.85 -13.30
C LYS A 172 -8.49 2.65 -12.55
N ASN A 173 -8.40 1.44 -13.10
CA ASN A 173 -8.87 0.22 -12.44
C ASN A 173 -8.12 -0.01 -11.12
N LEU A 174 -6.79 0.13 -11.10
CA LEU A 174 -6.02 0.05 -9.86
C LEU A 174 -6.49 1.07 -8.82
N LEU A 175 -6.59 2.35 -9.20
CA LEU A 175 -6.99 3.40 -8.27
C LEU A 175 -8.44 3.25 -7.79
N SER A 176 -9.31 2.62 -8.57
CA SER A 176 -10.71 2.40 -8.21
C SER A 176 -10.91 1.53 -6.96
N PHE A 177 -9.92 0.69 -6.59
CA PHE A 177 -9.97 -0.12 -5.36
C PHE A 177 -9.82 0.71 -4.07
N GLN A 178 -9.57 2.01 -4.16
CA GLN A 178 -9.43 2.87 -2.99
C GLN A 178 -10.61 2.74 -2.02
N ARG A 179 -11.85 2.67 -2.54
CA ARG A 179 -13.04 2.52 -1.69
C ARG A 179 -13.07 1.18 -0.97
N SER A 180 -12.67 0.10 -1.64
CA SER A 180 -12.61 -1.24 -1.07
C SER A 180 -11.52 -1.37 0.00
N ILE A 181 -10.38 -0.71 -0.23
CA ILE A 181 -9.30 -0.60 0.75
C ILE A 181 -9.78 0.24 1.96
N ALA A 182 -10.36 1.41 1.73
CA ALA A 182 -10.88 2.28 2.79
C ALA A 182 -11.90 1.57 3.70
N LYS A 183 -12.78 0.73 3.13
CA LYS A 183 -13.72 -0.10 3.91
C LYS A 183 -13.02 -1.05 4.87
N ALA A 184 -11.88 -1.63 4.49
CA ALA A 184 -11.12 -2.53 5.37
C ALA A 184 -10.34 -1.77 6.45
N PHE A 185 -9.89 -0.55 6.14
CA PHE A 185 -9.26 0.32 7.13
C PHE A 185 -10.24 0.87 8.17
N GLN A 186 -11.53 0.89 7.88
CA GLN A 186 -12.49 1.54 8.75
C GLN A 186 -12.56 0.91 10.15
N PRO A 187 -12.77 -0.40 10.31
CA PRO A 187 -12.80 -1.01 11.65
C PRO A 187 -11.50 -0.80 12.42
N PHE A 188 -10.36 -0.88 11.72
CA PHE A 188 -9.05 -0.61 12.32
C PHE A 188 -8.90 0.84 12.79
N PHE A 189 -9.40 1.80 12.01
CA PHE A 189 -9.39 3.21 12.40
C PHE A 189 -10.28 3.42 13.63
N ASP A 190 -11.46 2.80 13.67
CA ASP A 190 -12.37 2.90 14.81
C ASP A 190 -11.75 2.31 16.08
N GLU A 191 -11.17 1.11 16.00
CA GLU A 191 -10.43 0.46 17.10
C GLU A 191 -9.25 1.33 17.59
N LEU A 192 -8.45 1.86 16.67
CA LEU A 192 -7.34 2.76 16.98
C LEU A 192 -7.80 4.01 17.75
N MET A 193 -8.95 4.54 17.39
CA MET A 193 -9.56 5.69 18.04
C MET A 193 -10.11 5.34 19.43
N GLU A 194 -10.53 4.11 19.67
CA GLU A 194 -10.92 3.63 21.00
C GLU A 194 -9.70 3.43 21.93
N GLU A 195 -8.59 2.93 21.39
CA GLU A 195 -7.38 2.64 22.16
C GLU A 195 -6.57 3.88 22.55
N SER A 196 -6.62 4.96 21.75
CA SER A 196 -5.73 6.12 21.92
C SER A 196 -6.46 7.43 22.17
N SER A 197 -6.46 7.89 23.43
CA SER A 197 -6.99 9.20 23.81
C SER A 197 -6.31 10.36 23.08
N TYR A 198 -5.02 10.23 22.76
CA TYR A 198 -4.30 11.21 21.97
C TYR A 198 -4.81 11.29 20.54
N LEU A 199 -5.06 10.16 19.88
CA LEU A 199 -5.60 10.15 18.52
C LEU A 199 -7.02 10.71 18.49
N ARG A 200 -7.86 10.42 19.50
CA ARG A 200 -9.15 11.10 19.70
C ARG A 200 -9.02 12.61 19.83
N PHE A 201 -8.09 13.07 20.66
CA PHE A 201 -7.82 14.50 20.82
C PHE A 201 -7.45 15.14 19.48
N ILE A 202 -6.50 14.55 18.74
CA ILE A 202 -6.07 15.04 17.43
C ILE A 202 -7.22 15.04 16.42
N ASP A 203 -8.02 13.98 16.37
CA ASP A 203 -9.18 13.92 15.49
C ASP A 203 -10.21 15.02 15.81
N GLY A 204 -10.39 15.34 17.10
CA GLY A 204 -11.17 16.47 17.56
C GLY A 204 -10.70 17.81 16.98
N PHE A 205 -9.38 18.05 16.89
CA PHE A 205 -8.84 19.23 16.20
C PHE A 205 -9.12 19.22 14.70
N THR A 206 -9.17 18.04 14.09
CA THR A 206 -9.53 17.89 12.68
C THR A 206 -11.04 17.87 12.44
N LYS A 207 -11.87 18.05 13.48
CA LYS A 207 -13.33 17.96 13.42
C LYS A 207 -13.83 16.67 12.75
N GLY A 208 -13.18 15.54 13.02
CA GLY A 208 -13.55 14.23 12.43
C GLY A 208 -13.13 14.02 10.97
N THR A 209 -12.32 14.92 10.39
CA THR A 209 -11.87 14.80 8.99
C THR A 209 -10.67 13.87 8.80
N SER A 210 -10.04 13.41 9.89
CA SER A 210 -8.86 12.54 9.87
C SER A 210 -9.06 11.28 9.02
N ARG A 211 -10.25 10.68 9.06
CA ARG A 211 -10.65 9.53 8.24
C ARG A 211 -10.56 9.84 6.75
N ARG A 212 -11.28 10.87 6.30
CA ARG A 212 -11.27 11.31 4.89
C ARG A 212 -9.86 11.67 4.44
N TYR A 213 -9.09 12.27 5.34
CA TYR A 213 -7.70 12.60 5.08
C TYR A 213 -6.84 11.33 4.91
N GLY A 214 -7.01 10.31 5.76
CA GLY A 214 -6.35 9.02 5.63
C GLY A 214 -6.65 8.33 4.29
N GLU A 215 -7.93 8.32 3.89
CA GLU A 215 -8.36 7.80 2.59
C GLU A 215 -7.71 8.57 1.42
N TRP A 216 -7.73 9.90 1.47
CA TRP A 216 -7.08 10.76 0.48
C TRP A 216 -5.57 10.51 0.42
N LEU A 217 -4.94 10.27 1.57
CA LEU A 217 -3.51 10.06 1.68
C LEU A 217 -3.10 8.72 1.05
N ILE A 218 -3.84 7.64 1.33
CA ILE A 218 -3.66 6.32 0.70
C ILE A 218 -3.82 6.43 -0.82
N TYR A 219 -4.86 7.13 -1.30
CA TYR A 219 -5.05 7.35 -2.73
C TYR A 219 -3.82 8.02 -3.38
N ASN A 220 -3.31 9.09 -2.78
CA ASN A 220 -2.15 9.81 -3.31
C ASN A 220 -0.86 9.01 -3.26
N TRP A 221 -0.67 8.19 -2.23
CA TRP A 221 0.45 7.26 -2.18
C TRP A 221 0.39 6.27 -3.33
N ARG A 222 -0.76 5.62 -3.56
CA ARG A 222 -0.93 4.69 -4.69
C ARG A 222 -0.70 5.37 -6.04
N LEU A 223 -1.29 6.56 -6.25
CA LEU A 223 -1.08 7.34 -7.48
C LEU A 223 0.39 7.67 -7.71
N ARG A 224 1.10 8.07 -6.65
CA ARG A 224 2.54 8.35 -6.72
C ARG A 224 3.33 7.12 -7.12
N GLN A 225 3.01 5.96 -6.57
CA GLN A 225 3.71 4.70 -6.85
C GLN A 225 3.46 4.21 -8.28
N ILE A 226 2.24 4.40 -8.80
CA ILE A 226 1.94 4.16 -10.22
C ILE A 226 2.77 5.09 -11.10
N ASN A 227 2.82 6.39 -10.79
CA ASN A 227 3.64 7.33 -11.55
C ASN A 227 5.14 7.02 -11.44
N LEU A 228 5.61 6.53 -10.29
CA LEU A 228 6.98 6.06 -10.11
C LEU A 228 7.26 4.85 -11.01
N ALA A 229 6.33 3.90 -11.10
CA ALA A 229 6.45 2.76 -12.01
C ALA A 229 6.50 3.18 -13.49
N MET A 230 5.78 4.23 -13.89
CA MET A 230 5.89 4.79 -15.24
C MET A 230 7.28 5.39 -15.49
N LEU A 231 7.80 6.20 -14.55
CA LEU A 231 9.13 6.78 -14.65
C LEU A 231 10.24 5.73 -14.79
N TYR A 232 10.08 4.56 -14.18
CA TYR A 232 11.04 3.45 -14.32
C TYR A 232 11.29 3.07 -15.79
N PHE A 233 10.28 3.18 -16.65
CA PHE A 233 10.39 2.86 -18.08
C PHE A 233 10.77 4.08 -18.95
N GLU A 234 10.42 5.29 -18.51
CA GLU A 234 10.54 6.51 -19.31
C GLU A 234 11.83 7.31 -19.02
N ASP A 235 12.22 7.41 -17.75
CA ASP A 235 13.29 8.31 -17.29
C ASP A 235 13.92 7.78 -16.00
N LYS A 236 15.02 7.04 -16.15
CA LYS A 236 15.74 6.38 -15.04
C LYS A 236 16.28 7.38 -14.01
N GLU A 237 16.83 8.51 -14.46
CA GLU A 237 17.41 9.50 -13.55
C GLU A 237 16.31 10.14 -12.67
N LYS A 238 15.19 10.52 -13.28
CA LYS A 238 14.03 11.06 -12.55
C LYS A 238 13.38 10.02 -11.66
N PHE A 239 13.33 8.75 -12.08
CA PHE A 239 12.91 7.63 -11.24
C PHE A 239 13.76 7.55 -9.97
N GLU A 240 15.08 7.49 -10.09
CA GLU A 240 15.99 7.36 -8.94
C GLU A 240 15.83 8.52 -7.95
N LYS A 241 15.81 9.76 -8.45
CA LYS A 241 15.57 10.96 -7.61
C LYS A 241 14.23 10.90 -6.88
N ARG A 242 13.16 10.49 -7.57
CA ARG A 242 11.82 10.38 -6.96
C ARG A 242 11.73 9.22 -5.97
N PHE A 243 12.35 8.10 -6.27
CA PHE A 243 12.43 6.94 -5.39
C PHE A 243 13.14 7.28 -4.08
N GLU A 244 14.27 7.99 -4.14
CA GLU A 244 15.00 8.43 -2.94
C GLU A 244 14.13 9.34 -2.05
N VAL A 245 13.42 10.31 -2.65
CA VAL A 245 12.49 11.19 -1.93
C VAL A 245 11.37 10.39 -1.26
N ILE A 246 10.81 9.40 -1.95
CA ILE A 246 9.77 8.52 -1.42
C ILE A 246 10.32 7.69 -0.25
N ASN A 247 11.49 7.08 -0.39
CA ASN A 247 12.12 6.28 0.67
C ASN A 247 12.44 7.10 1.91
N ARG A 248 12.99 8.31 1.76
CA ARG A 248 13.21 9.23 2.89
C ARG A 248 11.92 9.56 3.61
N LYS A 249 10.83 9.82 2.86
CA LYS A 249 9.51 10.09 3.45
C LYS A 249 8.93 8.85 4.15
N LYS A 250 9.03 7.67 3.53
CA LYS A 250 8.62 6.39 4.13
C LYS A 250 9.32 6.19 5.47
N HIS A 251 10.65 6.30 5.49
CA HIS A 251 11.44 6.13 6.72
C HIS A 251 11.06 7.14 7.80
N ARG A 252 10.85 8.40 7.43
CA ARG A 252 10.38 9.42 8.39
C ARG A 252 9.02 9.08 8.99
N ILE A 253 8.09 8.55 8.19
CA ILE A 253 6.78 8.10 8.66
C ILE A 253 6.93 6.92 9.63
N ASP A 254 7.72 5.91 9.25
CA ASP A 254 8.04 4.74 10.09
C ASP A 254 8.55 5.14 11.48
N GLN A 255 9.49 6.09 11.52
CA GLN A 255 10.04 6.65 12.77
C GLN A 255 9.00 7.41 13.59
N VAL A 256 8.09 8.14 12.94
CA VAL A 256 7.00 8.85 13.63
C VAL A 256 6.01 7.85 14.24
N ILE A 257 5.70 6.76 13.55
CA ILE A 257 4.79 5.72 14.04
C ILE A 257 5.37 5.07 15.30
N ILE A 258 6.65 4.65 15.29
CA ILE A 258 7.26 3.91 16.41
C ILE A 258 7.51 4.74 17.66
N ARG A 259 7.69 6.06 17.54
CA ARG A 259 8.05 6.93 18.68
C ARG A 259 7.07 6.75 19.86
N LYS A 260 7.45 5.87 20.79
CA LYS A 260 6.83 5.74 22.11
C LYS A 260 7.00 7.08 22.78
N ARG A 261 5.87 7.67 23.10
CA ARG A 261 5.87 8.95 23.76
C ARG A 261 5.37 8.62 25.15
N ASN A 262 6.31 8.58 26.10
CA ASN A 262 6.09 8.30 27.52
C ASN A 262 5.20 9.42 28.11
N TRP A 263 3.91 9.44 27.80
CA TRP A 263 2.96 10.42 28.37
C TRP A 263 2.36 9.97 29.70
N ALA A 264 2.60 8.72 30.10
CA ALA A 264 1.95 8.13 31.28
C ALA A 264 2.80 8.17 32.57
N VAL A 265 3.90 8.94 32.65
CA VAL A 265 4.74 9.00 33.88
C VAL A 265 4.99 10.44 34.36
N GLN A 266 4.08 11.38 34.07
CA GLN A 266 4.12 12.72 34.69
C GLN A 266 2.74 13.20 35.17
N SER A 267 1.92 12.28 35.67
CA SER A 267 0.73 12.63 36.45
C SER A 267 0.66 11.72 37.67
N HIS A 268 0.87 12.32 38.84
CA HIS A 268 0.76 11.74 40.20
C HIS A 268 2.04 11.23 40.87
N ASP A 269 3.06 12.10 40.99
CA ASP A 269 3.82 12.21 42.25
C ASP A 269 3.95 13.70 42.56
N GLY A 270 2.99 14.24 43.30
CA GLY A 270 2.93 15.66 43.62
C GLY A 270 1.59 16.12 44.15
N ALA A 271 1.13 15.51 45.26
CA ALA A 271 0.32 16.14 46.31
C ALA A 271 0.29 15.19 47.52
#